data_AF-A0A644ZH45-F1
#
_entry.id   AF-A0A644ZH45-F1
#
_cell.length_a   1.000
_cell.length_b   1.000
_cell.length_c   1.000
_cell.angle_alpha   90.00
_cell.angle_beta   90.00
_cell.angle_gamma   90.00
#
_symmetry.space_group_name_H-M   'P 1'
#
loop_
_entity.id
_entity.type
_entity.pdbx_description
1 polymer ?
#
loop_
_entity_poly.entity_id
_entity_poly.type
_entity_poly.pdbx_seq_one_letter_code
_entity_poly.pdbx_strand_id
1 'polypeptide(L)'
;MKKRIHGPKQFISTFKEFRDGDVVSASPVKGHNRDAYFCPISVGGDLFVLFSGKAEDEADYSMLANQMFVFDWDGNPKQILLLDQGIFAFTVDKENKKIYGISDKPDFHLVAFSYN
;
A
#
# COMPACT_ATOMS: atom_id res chain seq x y z
N MET A 1 -3.06 -14.52 19.89
CA MET A 1 -2.86 -13.06 19.88
C MET A 1 -2.70 -12.62 18.42
N LYS A 2 -3.42 -11.60 17.93
CA LYS A 2 -3.25 -11.14 16.54
C LYS A 2 -2.01 -10.22 16.47
N LYS A 3 -0.96 -10.63 15.76
CA LYS A 3 0.20 -9.76 15.47
C LYS A 3 -0.23 -8.75 14.41
N ARG A 4 -0.33 -7.47 14.78
CA ARG A 4 -0.65 -6.38 13.85
C ARG A 4 0.65 -5.73 13.39
N ILE A 5 0.89 -5.72 12.09
CA ILE A 5 2.04 -5.03 11.48
C ILE A 5 1.57 -3.63 11.10
N HIS A 6 2.26 -2.62 11.59
CA HIS A 6 1.97 -1.21 11.31
C HIS A 6 2.99 -0.63 10.34
N GLY A 7 2.51 0.24 9.46
CA GLY A 7 3.36 1.06 8.60
C GLY A 7 4.33 1.93 9.40
N PRO A 8 5.43 2.40 8.81
CA PRO A 8 6.41 3.26 9.49
C PRO A 8 5.79 4.54 10.07
N LYS A 9 4.68 5.04 9.48
CA LYS A 9 3.97 6.23 9.94
C LYS A 9 3.07 6.00 11.16
N GLN A 10 2.88 4.75 11.62
CA GLN A 10 2.18 4.40 12.87
C GLN A 10 0.84 5.15 13.09
N PHE A 11 -0.04 5.17 12.09
CA PHE A 11 -1.34 5.85 12.20
C PHE A 11 -2.49 4.90 12.54
N ILE A 12 -3.54 5.47 13.11
CA ILE A 12 -4.80 4.78 13.41
C ILE A 12 -5.92 5.54 12.70
N SER A 13 -6.68 4.84 11.86
CA SER A 13 -7.84 5.38 11.18
C SER A 13 -8.88 5.87 12.18
N THR A 14 -9.37 7.09 11.99
CA THR A 14 -10.35 7.73 12.87
C THR A 14 -11.62 8.02 12.09
N PHE A 15 -12.76 7.64 12.65
CA PHE A 15 -14.07 7.84 12.06
C PHE A 15 -14.97 8.61 13.02
N LYS A 16 -15.88 9.42 12.47
CA LYS A 16 -16.94 10.10 13.21
C LYS A 16 -18.29 9.57 12.78
N GLU A 17 -19.20 9.37 13.73
CA GLU A 17 -20.62 9.13 13.42
C GLU A 17 -21.18 10.36 12.71
N PHE A 18 -22.05 10.12 11.73
CA PHE A 18 -22.94 11.13 11.18
C PHE A 18 -24.35 10.57 11.08
N ARG A 19 -25.33 11.48 11.12
CA ARG A 19 -26.75 11.17 10.97
C ARG A 19 -27.32 11.93 9.79
N ASP A 20 -28.02 11.22 8.93
CA ASP A 20 -28.72 11.77 7.78
C ASP A 20 -30.14 11.20 7.75
N GLY A 21 -31.09 11.96 8.28
CA GLY A 21 -32.44 11.47 8.57
C GLY A 21 -32.42 10.27 9.51
N ASP A 22 -33.00 9.16 9.06
CA ASP A 22 -33.02 7.88 9.78
C ASP A 22 -31.74 7.05 9.60
N VAL A 23 -30.78 7.52 8.81
CA VAL A 23 -29.50 6.84 8.59
C VAL A 23 -28.49 7.26 9.64
N VAL A 24 -27.93 6.28 10.36
CA VAL A 24 -26.73 6.43 11.19
C VAL A 24 -25.57 5.74 10.50
N SER A 25 -24.50 6.47 10.22
CA SER A 25 -23.33 5.94 9.52
C SER A 25 -22.04 6.59 10.05
N ALA A 26 -20.88 6.20 9.52
CA ALA A 26 -19.58 6.72 9.90
C ALA A 26 -18.83 7.29 8.69
N SER A 27 -18.17 8.42 8.88
CA SER A 27 -17.31 9.06 7.88
C SER A 27 -15.88 9.16 8.41
N PRO A 28 -14.86 9.03 7.55
CA PRO A 28 -13.49 9.28 7.95
C PRO A 28 -13.33 10.72 8.46
N VAL A 29 -12.62 10.89 9.57
CA VAL A 29 -12.19 12.22 10.00
C VAL A 29 -11.11 12.71 9.03
N LYS A 30 -11.37 13.85 8.39
CA LYS A 30 -10.46 14.47 7.41
C LYS A 30 -9.07 14.69 8.02
N GLY A 31 -8.01 14.29 7.33
CA GLY A 31 -6.62 14.39 7.79
C GLY A 31 -6.16 13.31 8.78
N HIS A 32 -7.06 12.42 9.24
CA HIS A 32 -6.75 11.36 10.21
C HIS A 32 -6.69 9.95 9.60
N ASN A 33 -6.96 9.82 8.30
CA ASN A 33 -6.97 8.53 7.60
C ASN A 33 -5.92 8.54 6.49
N ARG A 34 -5.24 7.41 6.34
CA ARG A 34 -4.18 7.20 5.36
C ARG A 34 -4.31 5.80 4.79
N ASP A 35 -3.89 5.62 3.55
CA ASP A 35 -3.74 4.29 2.98
C ASP A 35 -2.47 3.64 3.54
N ALA A 36 -2.62 2.43 4.08
CA ALA A 36 -1.54 1.70 4.72
C ALA A 36 -0.88 0.72 3.72
N TYR A 37 -0.70 -0.51 4.17
CA TYR A 37 -0.27 -1.64 3.38
C TYR A 37 -1.40 -2.19 2.51
N PHE A 38 -1.12 -2.50 1.25
CA PHE A 38 -2.07 -3.10 0.32
C PHE A 38 -1.39 -3.99 -0.72
N CYS A 39 -2.18 -4.80 -1.43
CA CYS A 39 -1.74 -5.74 -2.48
C CYS A 39 -0.58 -6.67 -2.07
N PRO A 40 -0.73 -7.54 -1.05
CA PRO A 40 0.33 -8.47 -0.69
C PRO A 40 0.53 -9.56 -1.75
N ILE A 41 1.79 -9.87 -2.09
CA ILE A 41 2.18 -10.97 -2.98
C ILE A 41 3.25 -11.83 -2.30
N SER A 42 3.04 -13.14 -2.28
CA SER A 42 4.02 -14.11 -1.75
C SER A 42 5.08 -14.45 -2.79
N VAL A 43 6.36 -14.42 -2.39
CA VAL A 43 7.52 -14.67 -3.25
C VAL A 43 8.50 -15.61 -2.54
N GLY A 44 8.22 -16.91 -2.56
CA GLY A 44 8.99 -17.89 -1.80
C GLY A 44 8.88 -17.69 -0.29
N GLY A 45 9.99 -17.33 0.36
CA GLY A 45 10.04 -17.09 1.81
C GLY A 45 9.61 -15.67 2.23
N ASP A 46 9.26 -14.83 1.27
CA ASP A 46 9.05 -13.40 1.47
C ASP A 46 7.64 -12.96 1.07
N LEU A 47 7.16 -11.89 1.70
CA LEU A 47 5.90 -11.21 1.40
C LEU A 47 6.18 -9.78 0.96
N PHE A 48 5.87 -9.47 -0.30
CA PHE A 48 6.02 -8.14 -0.88
C PHE A 48 4.69 -7.40 -0.72
N VAL A 49 4.71 -6.15 -0.26
CA VAL A 49 3.50 -5.39 0.06
C VAL A 49 3.69 -3.92 -0.29
N LEU A 50 2.76 -3.32 -1.04
CA LEU A 50 2.79 -1.88 -1.32
C LEU A 50 2.43 -1.08 -0.07
N PHE A 51 2.99 0.12 0.06
CA PHE A 51 2.68 1.06 1.12
C PHE A 51 2.52 2.48 0.54
N SER A 52 1.35 3.08 0.72
CA SER A 52 1.08 4.46 0.31
C SER A 52 1.51 5.45 1.40
N GLY A 53 0.94 5.29 2.60
CA GLY A 53 1.11 6.21 3.71
C GLY A 53 0.55 7.62 3.47
N LYS A 54 -0.11 7.87 2.33
CA LYS A 54 -0.73 9.16 1.99
C LYS A 54 -2.12 9.26 2.59
N ALA A 55 -2.53 10.46 2.96
CA ALA A 55 -3.91 10.75 3.34
C ALA A 55 -4.75 11.06 2.08
N GLU A 56 -6.03 10.67 2.08
CA GLU A 56 -6.94 10.91 0.95
C GLU A 56 -7.12 12.40 0.61
N ASP A 57 -6.86 13.28 1.57
CA ASP A 57 -6.96 14.74 1.41
C ASP A 57 -5.63 15.43 1.09
N GLU A 58 -4.54 14.68 0.87
CA GLU A 58 -3.29 15.22 0.34
C GLU A 58 -3.47 15.65 -1.13
N ALA A 59 -2.91 16.80 -1.52
CA ALA A 59 -3.14 17.40 -2.85
C ALA A 59 -2.63 16.52 -4.01
N ASP A 60 -1.63 15.67 -3.76
CA ASP A 60 -1.06 14.70 -4.70
C ASP A 60 -1.48 13.25 -4.38
N TYR A 61 -2.61 13.08 -3.67
CA TYR A 61 -3.16 11.77 -3.39
C TYR A 61 -3.41 11.00 -4.70
N SER A 62 -2.98 9.75 -4.70
CA SER A 62 -3.16 8.80 -5.78
C SER A 62 -3.23 7.41 -5.17
N MET A 63 -3.98 6.52 -5.82
CA MET A 63 -4.00 5.09 -5.49
C MET A 63 -2.65 4.39 -5.80
N LEU A 64 -1.74 5.07 -6.50
CA LEU A 64 -0.42 4.55 -6.79
C LEU A 64 0.53 4.71 -5.59
N ALA A 65 1.25 3.64 -5.27
CA ALA A 65 2.35 3.66 -4.31
C ALA A 65 3.66 3.29 -4.99
N ASN A 66 4.75 3.96 -4.62
CA ASN A 66 6.10 3.67 -5.10
C ASN A 66 7.00 3.10 -3.99
N GLN A 67 6.46 2.87 -2.80
CA GLN A 67 7.18 2.21 -1.71
C GLN A 67 6.61 0.81 -1.50
N MET A 68 7.51 -0.18 -1.42
CA MET A 68 7.15 -1.57 -1.20
C MET A 68 7.98 -2.14 -0.05
N PHE A 69 7.34 -2.86 0.84
CA PHE A 69 7.97 -3.55 1.96
C PHE A 69 8.05 -5.03 1.67
N VAL A 70 9.19 -5.63 2.01
CA VAL A 70 9.41 -7.08 1.97
C VAL A 70 9.49 -7.57 3.41
N PHE A 71 8.63 -8.50 3.78
CA PHE A 71 8.62 -9.16 5.08
C PHE A 71 8.98 -10.63 4.95
N ASP A 72 9.49 -11.23 6.02
CA ASP A 72 9.37 -12.69 6.17
C ASP A 72 7.93 -13.08 6.57
N TRP A 73 7.66 -14.38 6.61
CA TRP A 73 6.37 -14.92 7.03
C TRP A 73 6.01 -14.67 8.50
N ASP A 74 6.99 -14.34 9.33
CA ASP A 74 6.76 -13.91 10.72
C ASP A 74 6.37 -12.43 10.79
N GLY A 75 6.44 -11.69 9.69
CA GLY A 75 6.13 -10.27 9.61
C GLY A 75 7.27 -9.36 10.04
N ASN A 76 8.51 -9.85 10.07
CA ASN A 76 9.68 -9.02 10.30
C ASN A 76 10.09 -8.35 8.99
N PRO A 77 10.36 -7.03 8.99
CA PRO A 77 10.77 -6.32 7.78
C PRO A 77 12.17 -6.75 7.37
N LYS A 78 12.32 -7.18 6.11
CA LYS A 78 13.60 -7.54 5.50
C LYS A 78 14.17 -6.43 4.63
N GLN A 79 13.32 -5.75 3.87
CA GLN A 79 13.74 -4.75 2.89
C GLN A 79 12.63 -3.75 2.60
N ILE A 80 13.04 -2.55 2.18
CA ILE A 80 12.18 -1.53 1.60
C ILE A 80 12.68 -1.27 0.18
N LEU A 81 11.80 -1.41 -0.80
CA LEU A 81 12.06 -1.10 -2.20
C LEU A 81 11.40 0.24 -2.53
N LEU A 82 12.16 1.14 -3.14
CA LEU A 82 11.65 2.37 -3.72
C LEU A 82 11.61 2.18 -5.24
N LEU A 83 10.43 2.28 -5.81
CA LEU A 83 10.19 2.18 -7.24
C LEU A 83 10.30 3.56 -7.88
N ASP A 84 10.78 3.61 -9.12
CA ASP A 84 10.94 4.86 -9.87
C ASP A 84 9.61 5.55 -10.18
N GLN A 85 8.51 4.80 -10.16
CA GLN A 85 7.15 5.30 -10.33
C GLN A 85 6.15 4.50 -9.50
N GLY A 86 4.98 5.08 -9.26
CA GLY A 86 3.92 4.43 -8.49
C GLY A 86 3.16 3.36 -9.28
N ILE A 87 2.69 2.34 -8.56
CA ILE A 87 1.83 1.27 -9.08
C ILE A 87 0.70 0.98 -8.07
N PHE A 88 -0.44 0.45 -8.51
CA PHE A 88 -1.56 0.08 -7.60
C PHE A 88 -1.76 -1.43 -7.46
N ALA A 89 -1.20 -2.23 -8.37
CA ALA A 89 -1.25 -3.68 -8.35
C ALA A 89 0.05 -4.22 -8.95
N PHE A 90 0.51 -5.39 -8.50
CA PHE A 90 1.75 -5.97 -8.98
C PHE A 90 1.82 -7.49 -8.84
N THR A 91 2.80 -8.08 -9.51
CA THR A 91 3.28 -9.44 -9.30
C THR A 91 4.82 -9.45 -9.35
N VAL A 92 5.44 -10.55 -8.95
CA VAL A 92 6.89 -10.69 -8.86
C VAL A 92 7.36 -11.95 -9.57
N ASP A 93 8.28 -11.78 -10.50
CA ASP A 93 9.07 -12.85 -11.07
C ASP A 93 10.35 -12.98 -10.25
N LYS A 94 10.38 -14.01 -9.41
CA LYS A 94 11.51 -14.29 -8.52
C LYS A 94 12.77 -14.73 -9.29
N GLU A 95 12.59 -15.47 -10.37
CA GLU A 95 13.71 -16.07 -11.10
C GLU A 95 14.52 -14.99 -11.83
N ASN A 96 13.82 -14.04 -12.45
CA ASN A 96 14.44 -12.93 -13.18
C ASN A 96 14.63 -11.65 -12.33
N LYS A 97 14.26 -11.71 -11.04
CA LYS A 97 14.26 -10.57 -10.11
C LYS A 97 13.53 -9.34 -10.68
N LYS A 98 12.30 -9.55 -11.17
CA LYS A 98 11.45 -8.50 -11.72
C LYS A 98 10.16 -8.32 -10.93
N ILE A 99 9.74 -7.08 -10.79
CA ILE A 99 8.41 -6.70 -10.31
C ILE A 99 7.66 -6.14 -11.51
N TYR A 100 6.49 -6.67 -11.80
CA TYR A 100 5.59 -6.15 -12.83
C TYR A 100 4.40 -5.49 -12.17
N GLY A 101 4.15 -4.22 -12.47
CA GLY A 101 3.08 -3.45 -11.84
C GLY A 101 2.22 -2.68 -12.84
N ILE A 102 1.07 -2.19 -12.39
CA ILE A 102 0.18 -1.34 -13.18
C ILE A 102 0.29 0.11 -12.71
N SER A 103 0.68 1.01 -13.61
CA SER A 103 0.73 2.48 -13.45
C SER A 103 -0.36 3.13 -14.31
N ASP A 104 -0.62 4.43 -14.16
CA ASP A 104 -1.80 5.12 -14.74
C ASP A 104 -1.50 6.26 -15.74
N LYS A 105 -0.24 6.61 -16.00
CA LYS A 105 0.14 7.71 -16.91
C LYS A 105 1.03 7.25 -18.07
N PRO A 106 0.69 7.52 -19.34
CA PRO A 106 -0.43 8.34 -19.81
C PRO A 106 -1.80 7.65 -19.71
N ASP A 107 -1.83 6.31 -19.77
CA ASP A 107 -3.00 5.45 -19.55
C ASP A 107 -2.58 4.30 -18.61
N PHE A 108 -3.53 3.43 -18.24
CA PHE A 108 -3.17 2.21 -17.51
C PHE A 108 -2.24 1.32 -18.32
N HIS A 109 -1.05 1.03 -17.77
CA HIS A 109 -0.02 0.27 -18.47
C HIS A 109 0.84 -0.55 -17.51
N LEU A 110 1.47 -1.60 -18.07
CA LEU A 110 2.43 -2.42 -17.36
C LEU A 110 3.79 -1.76 -17.31
N VAL A 111 4.41 -1.81 -16.14
CA VAL A 111 5.78 -1.34 -15.88
C VAL A 111 6.57 -2.46 -15.23
N ALA A 112 7.87 -2.50 -15.45
CA ALA A 112 8.75 -3.51 -14.89
C ALA A 112 9.92 -2.87 -14.14
N PHE A 113 10.19 -3.37 -12.94
CA PHE A 113 11.30 -2.93 -12.09
C PHE A 113 12.22 -4.11 -11.81
N SER A 114 13.52 -3.87 -11.74
CA SER A 114 14.47 -4.84 -11.18
C SER A 114 14.55 -4.66 -9.68
N TYR A 115 14.78 -5.75 -8.94
CA TYR A 115 15.12 -5.69 -7.51
C TYR A 115 16.34 -6.56 -7.21
N ASN A 116 17.03 -6.27 -6.10
CA ASN A 116 18.25 -6.96 -5.67
C ASN A 116 17.94 -8.04 -4.65
#